data_AF-A0A6M0HZ90-F1
#
_entry.id   AF-A0A6M0HZ90-F1
#
_cell.length_a   1.000
_cell.length_b   1.000
_cell.length_c   1.000
_cell.angle_alpha   90.00
_cell.angle_beta   90.00
_cell.angle_gamma   90.00
#
_symmetry.space_group_name_H-M   'P 1'
#
loop_
_entity.id
_entity.type
_entity.pdbx_description
1 polymer ?
#
loop_
_entity_poly.entity_id
_entity_poly.type
_entity_poly.pdbx_seq_one_letter_code
_entity_poly.pdbx_strand_id
1 'polypeptide(L)'
;FGDLKSRDAGATLTHKQFPGGHITLVGSNSPTNLAMRPIRLLTCDEIDKYPLSAGGEGSPIDLAEERQAEFKANSLSVRACSPTIAGRSAIEASYEESDQRKAFVECPGCHGWHPLEWERVRFDKDEAGKIRAETGRYECVACEHPMTEPQRLVALRKVEWRQTRTFTCCGENQAPERWAPEAHGVARALCIHCGAQGVPNDHAGFQASKLYAPKQTIRETVAKFARALRRGPEALRTFFNTQLARTWK
;
A
#
# COMPACT_ATOMS: atom_id res chain seq x y z
N PHE A 1 21.57 -19.21 -17.95
CA PHE A 1 20.89 -18.00 -18.46
C PHE A 1 21.82 -17.25 -19.41
N GLY A 2 21.65 -17.45 -20.72
CA GLY A 2 22.20 -16.57 -21.76
C GLY A 2 23.48 -17.05 -22.45
N ASP A 3 23.32 -17.55 -23.67
CA ASP A 3 24.37 -17.63 -24.71
C ASP A 3 23.93 -16.75 -25.92
N LEU A 4 23.24 -15.64 -25.62
CA LEU A 4 22.68 -14.74 -26.63
C LEU A 4 23.70 -13.65 -26.98
N LYS A 5 24.08 -13.60 -28.26
CA LYS A 5 25.09 -12.68 -28.82
C LYS A 5 24.56 -11.23 -28.81
N SER A 6 25.49 -10.28 -28.78
CA SER A 6 25.26 -8.82 -28.61
C SER A 6 24.40 -8.11 -29.67
N ARG A 7 23.74 -8.84 -30.58
CA ARG A 7 22.96 -8.32 -31.71
C ARG A 7 21.62 -9.05 -31.92
N ASP A 8 21.05 -9.64 -30.87
CA ASP A 8 19.76 -10.32 -30.98
C ASP A 8 18.60 -9.34 -30.76
N ALA A 9 17.69 -9.23 -31.73
CA ALA A 9 16.53 -8.32 -31.66
C ALA A 9 15.57 -8.67 -30.50
N GLY A 10 15.63 -9.89 -29.99
CA GLY A 10 14.87 -10.37 -28.82
C GLY A 10 15.48 -10.00 -27.46
N ALA A 11 16.59 -9.27 -27.42
CA ALA A 11 17.29 -8.89 -26.19
C ALA A 11 17.78 -7.43 -26.24
N THR A 12 16.88 -6.50 -25.89
CA THR A 12 17.21 -5.10 -25.63
C THR A 12 17.15 -4.80 -24.13
N LEU A 13 17.57 -3.60 -23.72
CA LEU A 13 17.48 -3.16 -22.32
C LEU A 13 16.03 -3.18 -21.79
N THR A 14 15.07 -2.90 -22.66
CA THR A 14 13.64 -2.78 -22.32
C THR A 14 12.80 -3.97 -22.76
N HIS A 15 13.39 -4.95 -23.46
CA HIS A 15 12.66 -6.14 -23.90
C HIS A 15 13.57 -7.36 -23.88
N LYS A 16 13.17 -8.40 -23.15
CA LYS A 16 13.92 -9.65 -23.05
C LYS A 16 13.02 -10.85 -23.24
N GLN A 17 13.30 -11.64 -24.26
CA GLN A 17 12.63 -12.91 -24.53
C GLN A 17 13.32 -14.07 -23.81
N PHE A 18 12.55 -15.09 -23.46
CA PHE A 18 13.01 -16.34 -22.89
C PHE A 18 12.03 -17.46 -23.25
N PRO A 19 12.43 -18.75 -23.11
CA PRO A 19 11.51 -19.85 -23.37
C PRO A 19 10.21 -19.70 -22.58
N GLY A 20 9.08 -19.59 -23.29
CA GLY A 20 7.75 -19.45 -22.70
C GLY A 20 7.27 -18.01 -22.44
N GLY A 21 8.03 -16.97 -22.80
CA GLY A 21 7.53 -15.60 -22.67
C GLY A 21 8.56 -14.49 -22.86
N HIS A 22 8.22 -13.33 -22.32
CA HIS A 22 9.07 -12.15 -22.39
C HIS A 22 8.81 -11.21 -21.20
N ILE A 23 9.77 -10.34 -20.91
CA ILE A 23 9.62 -9.18 -20.02
C ILE A 23 9.82 -7.92 -20.86
N THR A 24 8.91 -6.96 -20.73
CA THR A 24 9.01 -5.65 -21.40
C THR A 24 8.88 -4.54 -20.36
N LEU A 25 9.75 -3.53 -20.45
CA LEU A 25 9.68 -2.29 -19.70
C LEU A 25 9.14 -1.19 -20.61
N VAL A 26 8.10 -0.51 -20.17
CA VAL A 26 7.41 0.53 -20.96
C VAL A 26 7.25 1.78 -20.11
N GLY A 27 7.52 2.95 -20.69
CA GLY A 27 7.22 4.24 -20.06
C GLY A 27 5.72 4.56 -20.18
N SER A 28 5.12 5.09 -19.11
CA SER A 28 3.68 5.42 -19.06
C SER A 28 3.25 6.51 -20.04
N ASN A 29 4.19 7.23 -20.64
CA ASN A 29 3.95 8.25 -21.66
C ASN A 29 3.92 7.71 -23.11
N SER A 30 4.10 6.40 -23.31
CA SER A 30 4.21 5.78 -24.63
C SER A 30 2.98 4.90 -24.94
N PRO A 31 1.86 5.47 -25.42
CA PRO A 31 0.63 4.73 -25.65
C PRO A 31 0.82 3.57 -26.63
N THR A 32 1.58 3.80 -27.71
CA THR A 32 1.91 2.76 -28.70
C THR A 32 2.55 1.54 -28.06
N ASN A 33 3.46 1.73 -27.10
CA ASN A 33 4.14 0.61 -26.45
C ASN A 33 3.26 -0.07 -25.38
N LEU A 34 2.42 0.68 -24.69
CA LEU A 34 1.44 0.14 -23.73
C LEU A 34 0.39 -0.74 -24.44
N ALA A 35 0.00 -0.34 -25.65
CA ALA A 35 -1.05 -1.01 -26.43
C ALA A 35 -0.55 -2.19 -27.29
N MET A 36 0.76 -2.48 -27.33
CA MET A 36 1.32 -3.30 -28.42
C MET A 36 1.16 -4.81 -28.26
N ARG A 37 1.19 -5.34 -27.04
CA ARG A 37 1.43 -6.77 -26.80
C ARG A 37 0.45 -7.32 -25.77
N PRO A 38 -0.02 -8.57 -25.89
CA PRO A 38 -0.73 -9.25 -24.81
C PRO A 38 0.15 -9.40 -23.55
N ILE A 39 -0.43 -9.16 -22.38
CA ILE A 39 0.28 -9.15 -21.09
C ILE A 39 -0.50 -10.05 -20.11
N ARG A 40 0.17 -11.03 -19.50
CA ARG A 40 -0.43 -11.80 -18.40
C ARG A 40 -0.19 -11.14 -17.05
N LEU A 41 1.02 -10.62 -16.83
CA LEU A 41 1.44 -10.02 -15.57
C LEU A 41 1.81 -8.56 -15.83
N LEU A 42 1.05 -7.64 -15.25
CA LEU A 42 1.27 -6.20 -15.35
C LEU A 42 1.73 -5.66 -14.00
N THR A 43 2.82 -4.90 -14.00
CA THR A 43 3.33 -4.21 -12.82
C THR A 43 3.48 -2.72 -13.14
N CYS A 44 2.75 -1.88 -12.42
CA CYS A 44 2.80 -0.43 -12.56
C CYS A 44 3.38 0.16 -11.27
N ASP A 45 4.58 0.72 -11.38
CA ASP A 45 5.26 1.38 -10.26
C ASP A 45 5.12 2.91 -10.37
N GLU A 46 5.04 3.58 -9.23
CA GLU A 46 4.90 5.03 -9.09
C GLU A 46 3.71 5.63 -9.87
N ILE A 47 2.56 4.96 -9.82
CA ILE A 47 1.39 5.27 -10.66
C ILE A 47 0.82 6.68 -10.52
N ASP A 48 1.00 7.35 -9.38
CA ASP A 48 0.58 8.75 -9.22
C ASP A 48 1.41 9.73 -10.05
N LYS A 49 2.58 9.31 -10.54
CA LYS A 49 3.43 10.15 -11.42
C LYS A 49 3.09 9.97 -12.89
N TYR A 50 2.15 9.08 -13.24
CA TYR A 50 1.79 8.83 -14.62
C TYR A 50 1.02 10.03 -15.18
N PRO A 51 1.15 10.32 -16.49
CA PRO A 51 0.27 11.29 -17.11
C PRO A 51 -1.18 10.80 -17.03
N LEU A 52 -2.13 11.72 -16.89
CA LEU A 52 -3.57 11.39 -16.93
C LEU A 52 -3.97 10.72 -18.24
N SER A 53 -3.27 11.06 -19.33
CA SER A 53 -3.48 10.47 -20.64
C SER A 53 -2.14 10.19 -21.33
N ALA A 54 -1.90 8.94 -21.74
CA ALA A 54 -0.75 8.57 -22.56
C ALA A 54 -0.97 9.06 -23.99
N GLY A 55 -0.30 10.15 -24.38
CA GLY A 55 -0.38 10.69 -25.75
C GLY A 55 -1.78 11.03 -26.25
N GLY A 56 -2.75 11.26 -25.34
CA GLY A 56 -4.15 11.54 -25.69
C GLY A 56 -5.05 10.30 -25.79
N GLU A 57 -4.53 9.08 -25.59
CA GLU A 57 -5.27 7.82 -25.76
C GLU A 57 -5.93 7.30 -24.48
N GLY A 58 -5.81 8.03 -23.35
CA GLY A 58 -6.43 7.67 -22.08
C GLY A 58 -5.43 7.21 -21.02
N SER A 59 -5.96 6.71 -19.89
CA SER A 59 -5.17 6.28 -18.73
C SER A 59 -4.10 5.25 -19.15
N PRO A 60 -2.82 5.48 -18.83
CA PRO A 60 -1.76 4.50 -19.12
C PRO A 60 -1.99 3.13 -18.50
N ILE A 61 -2.64 3.09 -17.33
CA ILE A 61 -2.96 1.84 -16.61
C ILE A 61 -4.02 1.08 -17.41
N ASP A 62 -5.11 1.74 -17.76
CA ASP A 62 -6.25 1.13 -18.47
C ASP A 62 -5.80 0.60 -19.84
N LEU A 63 -5.00 1.38 -20.57
CA LEU A 63 -4.41 0.94 -21.85
C LEU A 63 -3.59 -0.35 -21.71
N ALA A 64 -2.83 -0.48 -20.62
CA ALA A 64 -2.04 -1.68 -20.35
C ALA A 64 -2.90 -2.85 -19.86
N GLU A 65 -3.96 -2.59 -19.09
CA GLU A 65 -4.88 -3.62 -18.59
C GLU A 65 -5.73 -4.23 -19.69
N GLU A 66 -6.11 -3.46 -20.70
CA GLU A 66 -6.77 -3.97 -21.90
C GLU A 66 -5.91 -5.02 -22.64
N ARG A 67 -4.60 -5.11 -22.37
CA ARG A 67 -3.73 -6.15 -22.94
C ARG A 67 -3.83 -7.49 -22.22
N GLN A 68 -4.56 -7.55 -21.11
CA GLN A 68 -4.82 -8.77 -20.36
C GLN A 68 -6.07 -9.52 -20.84
N ALA A 69 -6.75 -9.04 -21.89
CA ALA A 69 -8.01 -9.60 -22.39
C ALA A 69 -7.94 -11.11 -22.74
N GLU A 70 -6.80 -11.59 -23.23
CA GLU A 70 -6.56 -13.02 -23.54
C GLU A 70 -6.25 -13.87 -22.29
N PHE A 71 -5.99 -13.24 -21.15
CA PHE A 71 -5.55 -13.87 -19.90
C PHE A 71 -6.55 -13.73 -18.76
N LYS A 72 -7.84 -13.50 -19.03
CA LYS A 72 -8.89 -13.23 -18.01
C LYS A 72 -8.92 -14.23 -16.83
N ALA A 73 -8.58 -15.49 -17.08
CA ALA A 73 -8.59 -16.53 -16.05
C ALA A 73 -7.35 -16.54 -15.13
N ASN A 74 -6.24 -15.89 -15.52
CA ASN A 74 -4.97 -15.99 -14.82
C ASN A 74 -4.05 -14.75 -14.95
N SER A 75 -4.61 -13.59 -15.29
CA SER A 75 -3.88 -12.34 -15.30
C SER A 75 -3.68 -11.80 -13.88
N LEU A 76 -2.69 -10.92 -13.72
CA LEU A 76 -2.45 -10.20 -12.47
C LEU A 76 -1.95 -8.79 -12.78
N SER A 77 -2.58 -7.80 -12.18
CA SER A 77 -2.12 -6.41 -12.18
C SER A 77 -1.69 -6.02 -10.78
N VAL A 78 -0.47 -5.48 -10.67
CA VAL A 78 0.08 -4.96 -9.41
C VAL A 78 0.36 -3.48 -9.60
N ARG A 79 -0.28 -2.65 -8.78
CA ARG A 79 -0.15 -1.20 -8.80
C ARG A 79 0.50 -0.75 -7.49
N ALA A 80 1.58 0.02 -7.57
CA ALA A 80 2.31 0.49 -6.39
C ALA A 80 2.64 1.99 -6.52
N CYS A 81 2.42 2.74 -5.43
CA CYS A 81 2.87 4.13 -5.32
C CYS A 81 2.80 4.61 -3.87
N SER A 82 3.57 5.64 -3.53
CA SER A 82 3.25 6.49 -2.38
C SER A 82 2.14 7.47 -2.81
N PRO A 83 0.99 7.52 -2.12
CA PRO A 83 -0.10 8.40 -2.53
C PRO A 83 0.30 9.87 -2.48
N THR A 84 -0.33 10.70 -3.31
CA THR A 84 -0.02 12.12 -3.44
C THR A 84 -1.13 13.00 -2.84
N ILE A 85 -1.97 13.61 -3.67
CA ILE A 85 -3.00 14.56 -3.25
C ILE A 85 -4.36 13.87 -3.27
N ALA A 86 -5.14 14.06 -2.21
CA ALA A 86 -6.47 13.49 -2.10
C ALA A 86 -7.34 13.86 -3.31
N GLY A 87 -8.07 12.88 -3.84
CA GLY A 87 -8.94 13.03 -5.02
C GLY A 87 -8.19 13.13 -6.36
N ARG A 88 -6.86 13.13 -6.35
CA ARG A 88 -6.02 13.09 -7.58
C ARG A 88 -5.04 11.91 -7.61
N SER A 89 -4.89 11.22 -6.49
CA SER A 89 -3.98 10.09 -6.35
C SER A 89 -4.58 8.84 -7.00
N ALA A 90 -3.93 8.31 -8.03
CA ALA A 90 -4.39 7.11 -8.73
C ALA A 90 -4.33 5.88 -7.81
N ILE A 91 -3.31 5.80 -6.95
CA ILE A 91 -3.22 4.71 -5.96
C ILE A 91 -4.28 4.84 -4.86
N GLU A 92 -4.69 6.05 -4.48
CA GLU A 92 -5.82 6.26 -3.57
C GLU A 92 -7.12 5.73 -4.17
N ALA A 93 -7.46 6.14 -5.39
CA ALA A 93 -8.65 5.66 -6.10
C ALA A 93 -8.64 4.12 -6.22
N SER A 94 -7.51 3.55 -6.66
CA SER A 94 -7.36 2.10 -6.75
C SER A 94 -7.47 1.39 -5.38
N TYR A 95 -7.03 2.02 -4.28
CA TYR A 95 -7.18 1.45 -2.94
C TYR A 95 -8.65 1.54 -2.47
N GLU A 96 -9.35 2.63 -2.75
CA GLU A 96 -10.77 2.80 -2.40
C GLU A 96 -11.66 1.74 -3.08
N GLU A 97 -11.35 1.40 -4.34
CA GLU A 97 -12.03 0.36 -5.12
C GLU A 97 -11.71 -1.07 -4.65
N SER A 98 -10.66 -1.26 -3.85
CA SER A 98 -10.18 -2.57 -3.39
C SER A 98 -10.89 -3.07 -2.14
N ASP A 99 -10.44 -4.18 -1.55
CA ASP A 99 -10.86 -4.65 -0.23
C ASP A 99 -10.20 -3.96 0.98
N GLN A 100 -9.36 -2.95 0.72
CA GLN A 100 -8.78 -2.02 1.70
C GLN A 100 -8.09 -2.74 2.87
N ARG A 101 -7.08 -3.57 2.61
CA ARG A 101 -6.39 -4.31 3.68
C ARG A 101 -5.46 -3.42 4.49
N LYS A 102 -5.47 -3.68 5.80
CA LYS A 102 -4.51 -3.13 6.75
C LYS A 102 -3.70 -4.25 7.41
N ALA A 103 -2.47 -3.93 7.75
CA ALA A 103 -1.56 -4.80 8.48
C ALA A 103 -1.86 -4.73 9.98
N PHE A 104 -2.32 -5.81 10.60
CA PHE A 104 -2.55 -5.89 12.04
C PHE A 104 -1.33 -6.49 12.72
N VAL A 105 -0.96 -5.93 13.86
CA VAL A 105 0.06 -6.46 14.76
C VAL A 105 -0.54 -6.75 16.12
N GLU A 106 0.04 -7.72 16.82
CA GLU A 106 -0.34 -8.06 18.18
C GLU A 106 0.31 -7.09 19.17
N CYS A 107 -0.49 -6.52 20.08
CA CYS A 107 0.02 -5.71 21.17
C CYS A 107 0.76 -6.59 22.20
N PRO A 108 2.00 -6.24 22.61
CA PRO A 108 2.75 -7.00 23.62
C PRO A 108 2.16 -6.90 25.05
N GLY A 109 1.26 -5.94 25.30
CA GLY A 109 0.64 -5.73 26.61
C GLY A 109 -0.68 -6.49 26.77
N CYS A 110 -1.64 -6.25 25.87
CA CYS A 110 -2.97 -6.86 25.96
C CYS A 110 -3.22 -8.01 24.98
N HIS A 111 -2.28 -8.33 24.08
CA HIS A 111 -2.44 -9.34 23.02
C HIS A 111 -3.56 -9.06 22.01
N GLY A 112 -4.18 -7.88 22.08
CA GLY A 112 -5.12 -7.40 21.09
C GLY A 112 -4.44 -7.06 19.76
N TRP A 113 -5.11 -7.36 18.65
CA TRP A 113 -4.63 -7.09 17.30
C TRP A 113 -5.15 -5.74 16.80
N HIS A 114 -4.27 -4.89 16.30
CA HIS A 114 -4.65 -3.60 15.73
C HIS A 114 -3.67 -3.12 14.64
N PRO A 115 -4.09 -2.22 13.74
CA PRO A 115 -3.16 -1.53 12.85
C PRO A 115 -2.32 -0.49 13.61
N LEU A 116 -1.12 -0.20 13.09
CA LEU A 116 -0.26 0.89 13.55
C LEU A 116 -0.64 2.17 12.79
N GLU A 117 -1.38 3.04 13.48
CA GLU A 117 -1.84 4.32 12.96
C GLU A 117 -1.05 5.48 13.60
N TRP A 118 -0.80 6.54 12.83
CA TRP A 118 -0.03 7.71 13.29
C TRP A 118 -0.66 8.39 14.51
N GLU A 119 -1.99 8.37 14.58
CA GLU A 119 -2.82 8.92 15.65
C GLU A 119 -2.56 8.26 17.01
N ARG A 120 -1.85 7.12 17.06
CA ARG A 120 -1.42 6.44 18.29
C ARG A 120 0.06 6.69 18.63
N VAL A 121 0.78 7.45 17.82
CA VAL A 121 2.13 7.92 18.15
C VAL A 121 2.01 9.07 19.15
N ARG A 122 2.77 8.99 20.24
CA ARG A 122 2.91 10.03 21.27
C ARG A 122 4.34 10.52 21.34
N PHE A 123 4.48 11.77 21.73
CA PHE A 123 5.74 12.44 22.00
C PHE A 123 5.47 13.67 22.86
N ASP A 124 6.43 14.00 23.70
CA ASP A 124 6.34 15.12 24.61
C ASP A 124 6.88 16.38 23.90
N LYS A 125 6.59 17.54 24.48
CA LYS A 125 7.15 18.84 24.06
C LYS A 125 7.96 19.42 25.21
N ASP A 126 8.98 20.21 24.89
CA ASP A 126 9.68 21.01 25.88
C ASP A 126 8.86 22.26 26.27
N GLU A 127 9.37 23.04 27.22
CA GLU A 127 8.72 24.27 27.73
C GLU A 127 8.46 25.30 26.63
N ALA A 128 9.27 25.29 25.56
CA ALA A 128 9.10 26.16 24.40
C ALA A 128 8.12 25.59 23.36
N GLY A 129 7.45 24.47 23.66
CA GLY A 129 6.49 23.80 22.78
C GLY A 129 7.13 23.01 21.63
N LYS A 130 8.45 22.83 21.63
CA LYS A 130 9.17 22.08 20.59
C LYS A 130 9.08 20.58 20.89
N ILE A 131 8.81 19.81 19.84
CA ILE A 131 8.68 18.34 19.93
C ILE A 131 10.01 17.70 20.33
N ARG A 132 9.95 16.85 21.37
CA ARG A 132 11.05 16.01 21.86
C ARG A 132 10.99 14.62 21.24
N ALA A 133 11.63 14.45 20.08
CA ALA A 133 11.52 13.21 19.29
C ALA A 133 12.00 11.94 20.02
N GLU A 134 12.93 12.07 20.97
CA GLU A 134 13.46 10.98 21.78
C GLU A 134 12.41 10.34 22.71
N THR A 135 11.35 11.08 23.04
CA THR A 135 10.20 10.60 23.82
C THR A 135 9.15 9.87 22.96
N GLY A 136 9.38 9.83 21.64
CA GLY A 136 8.52 9.21 20.65
C GLY A 136 8.26 7.74 20.94
N ARG A 137 6.98 7.37 21.07
CA ARG A 137 6.50 6.02 21.37
C ARG A 137 5.16 5.76 20.66
N TYR A 138 4.84 4.50 20.45
CA TYR A 138 3.53 4.09 19.97
C TYR A 138 2.71 3.53 21.14
N GLU A 139 1.48 3.99 21.33
CA GLU A 139 0.59 3.52 22.40
C GLU A 139 -0.56 2.68 21.84
N CYS A 140 -0.72 1.46 22.36
CA CYS A 140 -1.77 0.53 21.93
C CYS A 140 -3.15 1.20 21.96
N VAL A 141 -3.98 0.95 20.94
CA VAL A 141 -5.35 1.50 20.85
C VAL A 141 -6.28 1.02 21.97
N ALA A 142 -6.06 -0.18 22.50
CA ALA A 142 -6.95 -0.81 23.49
C ALA A 142 -6.49 -0.63 24.94
N CYS A 143 -5.20 -0.83 25.23
CA CYS A 143 -4.66 -0.80 26.61
C CYS A 143 -3.66 0.32 26.86
N GLU A 144 -3.40 1.19 25.88
CA GLU A 144 -2.47 2.31 25.97
C GLU A 144 -1.00 1.93 26.28
N HIS A 145 -0.67 0.64 26.28
CA HIS A 145 0.69 0.16 26.51
C HIS A 145 1.69 0.85 25.57
N PRO A 146 2.71 1.55 26.10
CA PRO A 146 3.73 2.21 25.30
C PRO A 146 4.71 1.16 24.76
N MET A 147 4.56 0.81 23.49
CA MET A 147 5.42 -0.18 22.84
C MET A 147 6.86 0.34 22.76
N THR A 148 7.78 -0.40 23.37
CA THR A 148 9.21 -0.18 23.16
C THR A 148 9.62 -0.58 21.74
N GLU A 149 10.73 -0.04 21.24
CA GLU A 149 11.21 -0.38 19.90
C GLU A 149 11.50 -1.89 19.73
N PRO A 150 12.14 -2.61 20.67
CA PRO A 150 12.27 -4.06 20.60
C PRO A 150 10.91 -4.78 20.55
N GLN A 151 9.94 -4.36 21.37
CA GLN A 151 8.59 -4.92 21.34
C GLN A 151 7.89 -4.69 19.99
N ARG A 152 8.03 -3.50 19.41
CA ARG A 152 7.52 -3.18 18.07
C ARG A 152 8.17 -4.09 17.02
N LEU A 153 9.49 -4.26 17.05
CA LEU A 153 10.19 -5.13 16.09
C LEU A 153 9.78 -6.60 16.23
N VAL A 154 9.49 -7.08 17.45
CA VAL A 154 8.93 -8.42 17.67
C VAL A 154 7.52 -8.52 17.10
N ALA A 155 6.65 -7.54 17.37
CA ALA A 155 5.30 -7.50 16.83
C ALA A 155 5.28 -7.49 15.28
N LEU A 156 6.22 -6.78 14.65
CA LEU A 156 6.37 -6.74 13.19
C LEU A 156 6.84 -8.05 12.56
N ARG A 157 7.30 -9.04 13.34
CA ARG A 157 7.63 -10.37 12.81
C ARG A 157 6.38 -11.17 12.42
N LYS A 158 5.22 -10.82 12.99
CA LYS A 158 3.95 -11.47 12.71
C LYS A 158 2.89 -10.41 12.42
N VAL A 159 2.72 -10.12 11.14
CA VAL A 159 1.68 -9.23 10.63
C VAL A 159 0.58 -10.06 10.03
N GLU A 160 -0.67 -9.74 10.36
CA GLU A 160 -1.87 -10.33 9.75
C GLU A 160 -2.55 -9.28 8.87
N TRP A 161 -2.67 -9.54 7.57
CA TRP A 161 -3.42 -8.65 6.68
C TRP A 161 -4.91 -8.94 6.79
N ARG A 162 -5.70 -7.93 7.13
CA ARG A 162 -7.16 -8.05 7.28
C ARG A 162 -7.87 -7.11 6.32
N GLN A 163 -8.94 -7.59 5.68
CA GLN A 163 -9.83 -6.73 4.91
C GLN A 163 -10.52 -5.72 5.82
N THR A 164 -10.50 -4.43 5.46
CA THR A 164 -11.13 -3.37 6.29
C THR A 164 -12.19 -2.56 5.56
N ARG A 165 -12.47 -2.87 4.28
CA ARG A 165 -13.57 -2.26 3.54
C ARG A 165 -14.92 -2.56 4.20
N THR A 166 -15.72 -1.52 4.38
CA THR A 166 -17.12 -1.65 4.80
C THR A 166 -17.95 -2.38 3.74
N PHE A 167 -18.92 -3.19 4.15
CA PHE A 167 -19.77 -3.95 3.24
C PHE A 167 -21.21 -4.01 3.73
N THR A 168 -22.16 -4.25 2.82
CA THR A 168 -23.56 -4.42 3.16
C THR A 168 -23.91 -5.90 3.18
N CYS A 169 -24.43 -6.39 4.31
CA CYS A 169 -24.92 -7.75 4.46
C CYS A 169 -26.05 -7.77 5.50
N CYS A 170 -27.04 -8.66 5.32
CA CYS A 170 -28.19 -8.77 6.22
C CYS A 170 -28.97 -7.46 6.42
N GLY A 171 -29.00 -6.58 5.40
CA GLY A 171 -29.71 -5.30 5.44
C GLY A 171 -28.96 -4.16 6.14
N GLU A 172 -27.74 -4.39 6.61
CA GLU A 172 -26.94 -3.41 7.35
C GLU A 172 -25.60 -3.15 6.67
N ASN A 173 -25.13 -1.90 6.74
CA ASN A 173 -23.75 -1.55 6.40
C ASN A 173 -22.86 -1.82 7.62
N GLN A 174 -21.84 -2.66 7.44
CA GLN A 174 -20.97 -3.13 8.50
C GLN A 174 -19.53 -2.69 8.24
N ALA A 175 -18.87 -2.17 9.29
CA ALA A 175 -17.40 -2.17 9.34
C ALA A 175 -16.92 -3.57 9.75
N PRO A 176 -15.85 -4.11 9.15
CA PRO A 176 -15.33 -5.41 9.55
C PRO A 176 -14.92 -5.45 11.04
N GLU A 177 -15.57 -6.33 11.80
CA GLU A 177 -15.26 -6.62 13.22
C GLU A 177 -14.94 -8.10 13.46
N ARG A 178 -15.26 -8.96 12.49
CA ARG A 178 -14.97 -10.40 12.52
C ARG A 178 -14.29 -10.79 11.22
N TRP A 179 -13.32 -11.70 11.34
CA TRP A 179 -12.60 -12.24 10.20
C TRP A 179 -12.55 -13.77 10.26
N ALA A 180 -12.54 -14.41 9.09
CA ALA A 180 -12.23 -15.81 8.98
C ALA A 180 -10.77 -16.06 9.39
N PRO A 181 -10.40 -17.30 9.78
CA PRO A 181 -9.00 -17.68 9.93
C PRO A 181 -8.19 -17.29 8.68
N GLU A 182 -6.95 -16.86 8.90
CA GLU A 182 -6.06 -16.45 7.82
C GLU A 182 -5.87 -17.60 6.83
N ALA A 183 -6.12 -17.32 5.55
CA ALA A 183 -5.84 -18.23 4.45
C ALA A 183 -5.21 -17.44 3.30
N HIS A 184 -4.17 -18.02 2.68
CA HIS A 184 -3.44 -17.37 1.57
C HIS A 184 -2.90 -15.97 1.91
N GLY A 185 -2.50 -15.75 3.18
CA GLY A 185 -1.92 -14.50 3.65
C GLY A 185 -2.92 -13.36 3.89
N VAL A 186 -4.22 -13.66 4.02
CA VAL A 186 -5.25 -12.66 4.35
C VAL A 186 -6.35 -13.25 5.24
N ALA A 187 -6.81 -12.47 6.22
CA ALA A 187 -8.03 -12.73 6.95
C ALA A 187 -9.21 -12.00 6.29
N ARG A 188 -10.25 -12.76 5.93
CA ARG A 188 -11.42 -12.32 5.16
C ARG A 188 -12.50 -11.76 6.08
N ALA A 189 -13.04 -10.59 5.79
CA ALA A 189 -14.09 -9.97 6.60
C ALA A 189 -15.37 -10.82 6.57
N LEU A 190 -15.97 -11.06 7.73
CA LEU A 190 -17.21 -11.82 7.90
C LEU A 190 -18.33 -10.92 8.41
N CYS A 191 -19.53 -11.15 7.90
CA CYS A 191 -20.76 -10.58 8.43
C CYS A 191 -20.96 -10.99 9.89
N ILE A 192 -21.25 -10.03 10.77
CA ILE A 192 -21.44 -10.29 12.20
C ILE A 192 -22.68 -11.15 12.49
N HIS A 193 -23.67 -11.11 11.60
CA HIS A 193 -24.96 -11.79 11.76
C HIS A 193 -24.96 -13.20 11.18
N CYS A 194 -24.59 -13.35 9.90
CA CYS A 194 -24.70 -14.64 9.19
C CYS A 194 -23.37 -15.36 8.98
N GLY A 195 -22.23 -14.72 9.27
CA GLY A 195 -20.90 -15.31 9.08
C GLY A 195 -20.46 -15.45 7.62
N ALA A 196 -21.23 -14.96 6.65
CA ALA A 196 -20.82 -14.94 5.25
C ALA A 196 -19.66 -13.95 5.01
N GLN A 197 -18.84 -14.20 3.99
CA GLN A 197 -17.79 -13.26 3.58
C GLN A 197 -18.42 -11.97 3.06
N GLY A 198 -18.02 -10.84 3.67
CA GLY A 198 -18.62 -9.54 3.40
C GLY A 198 -18.02 -8.80 2.21
N VAL A 199 -16.74 -9.03 1.92
CA VAL A 199 -15.98 -8.30 0.91
C VAL A 199 -15.41 -9.28 -0.12
N PRO A 200 -15.54 -9.03 -1.44
CA PRO A 200 -14.90 -9.81 -2.50
C PRO A 200 -13.35 -9.79 -2.44
N ASN A 201 -12.69 -10.71 -3.15
CA ASN A 201 -11.22 -10.84 -3.22
C ASN A 201 -10.64 -10.55 -4.61
N ASP A 202 -11.45 -9.98 -5.49
CA ASP A 202 -11.09 -9.68 -6.86
C ASP A 202 -10.03 -8.58 -6.97
N HIS A 203 -10.11 -7.57 -6.09
CA HIS A 203 -9.16 -6.46 -6.04
C HIS A 203 -8.59 -6.26 -4.63
N ALA A 204 -7.35 -6.71 -4.44
CA ALA A 204 -6.65 -6.61 -3.16
C ALA A 204 -5.87 -5.29 -3.05
N GLY A 205 -6.18 -4.46 -2.07
CA GLY A 205 -5.46 -3.21 -1.83
C GLY A 205 -4.81 -3.20 -0.46
N PHE A 206 -3.65 -2.57 -0.36
CA PHE A 206 -2.82 -2.58 0.84
C PHE A 206 -2.35 -1.16 1.16
N GLN A 207 -2.41 -0.79 2.44
CA GLN A 207 -1.81 0.44 2.94
C GLN A 207 -0.87 0.13 4.10
N ALA A 208 0.39 0.55 3.99
CA ALA A 208 1.37 0.41 5.06
C ALA A 208 2.27 1.64 5.16
N SER A 209 2.28 2.27 6.32
CA SER A 209 3.14 3.39 6.65
C SER A 209 4.56 2.93 7.06
N LYS A 210 5.47 3.89 7.27
CA LYS A 210 6.80 3.64 7.86
C LYS A 210 6.74 3.17 9.31
N LEU A 211 5.57 3.18 9.97
CA LEU A 211 5.40 2.56 11.29
C LEU A 211 5.63 1.04 11.25
N TYR A 212 5.52 0.41 10.07
CA TYR A 212 5.82 -1.00 9.85
C TYR A 212 7.26 -1.24 9.36
N ALA A 213 8.06 -0.19 9.16
CA ALA A 213 9.43 -0.34 8.69
C ALA A 213 10.36 -0.80 9.84
N PRO A 214 11.09 -1.92 9.70
CA PRO A 214 12.01 -2.39 10.74
C PRO A 214 13.29 -1.55 10.84
N LYS A 215 13.61 -0.78 9.78
CA LYS A 215 14.80 0.07 9.70
C LYS A 215 14.55 1.53 10.08
N GLN A 216 13.34 1.88 10.50
CA GLN A 216 13.00 3.23 10.94
C GLN A 216 12.21 3.14 12.24
N THR A 217 12.73 3.77 13.29
CA THR A 217 12.14 3.78 14.62
C THR A 217 10.97 4.77 14.70
N ILE A 218 10.13 4.62 15.73
CA ILE A 218 9.09 5.62 16.03
C ILE A 218 9.71 7.00 16.30
N ARG A 219 10.81 7.05 17.06
CA ARG A 219 11.53 8.29 17.39
C ARG A 219 12.03 9.02 16.14
N GLU A 220 12.61 8.29 15.18
CA GLU A 220 13.04 8.86 13.89
C GLU A 220 11.85 9.40 13.08
N THR A 221 10.72 8.70 13.11
CA THR A 221 9.49 9.14 12.44
C THR A 221 8.97 10.45 13.08
N VAL A 222 8.97 10.55 14.41
CA VAL A 222 8.63 11.79 15.13
C VAL A 222 9.63 12.91 14.81
N ALA A 223 10.92 12.62 14.73
CA ALA A 223 11.93 13.61 14.34
C ALA A 223 11.70 14.16 12.93
N LYS A 224 11.31 13.30 11.98
CA LYS A 224 10.91 13.71 10.63
C LYS A 224 9.66 14.57 10.64
N PHE A 225 8.65 14.21 11.43
CA PHE A 225 7.44 15.02 11.59
C PHE A 225 7.75 16.42 12.16
N ALA A 226 8.53 16.49 13.23
CA ALA A 226 8.95 17.76 13.84
C ALA A 226 9.79 18.63 12.88
N ARG A 227 10.58 18.01 12.00
CA ARG A 227 11.28 18.73 10.92
C ARG A 227 10.31 19.24 9.87
N ALA A 228 9.33 18.43 9.47
CA ALA A 228 8.32 18.81 8.49
C ALA A 228 7.48 20.00 8.96
N LEU A 229 7.00 19.98 10.22
CA LEU A 229 6.27 21.09 10.84
C LEU A 229 7.02 22.43 10.74
N ARG A 230 8.35 22.43 10.96
CA ARG A 230 9.19 23.63 10.87
C ARG A 230 9.43 24.11 9.44
N ARG A 231 9.42 23.20 8.46
CA ARG A 231 9.68 23.50 7.04
C ARG A 231 8.42 23.90 6.27
N GLY A 232 7.26 23.80 6.90
CA GLY A 232 5.99 24.25 6.34
C GLY A 232 5.24 23.17 5.53
N PRO A 233 4.15 23.58 4.84
CA PRO A 233 3.16 22.67 4.27
C PRO A 233 3.73 21.64 3.27
N GLU A 234 4.64 22.02 2.39
CA GLU A 234 5.22 21.10 1.39
C GLU A 234 6.02 19.95 2.02
N ALA A 235 6.71 20.23 3.13
CA ALA A 235 7.42 19.21 3.88
C ALA A 235 6.46 18.30 4.65
N LEU A 236 5.33 18.84 5.15
CA LEU A 236 4.27 18.05 5.75
C LEU A 236 3.58 17.15 4.72
N ARG A 237 3.26 17.66 3.53
CA ARG A 237 2.78 16.84 2.40
C ARG A 237 3.69 15.66 2.16
N THR A 238 5.00 15.91 2.04
CA THR A 238 6.00 14.85 1.86
C THR A 238 5.98 13.84 3.01
N PHE A 239 5.81 14.29 4.26
CA PHE A 239 5.70 13.42 5.42
C PHE A 239 4.47 12.50 5.34
N PHE A 240 3.27 13.05 5.07
CA PHE A 240 2.05 12.25 4.98
C PHE A 240 2.11 11.23 3.84
N ASN A 241 2.56 11.67 2.66
CA ASN A 241 2.67 10.82 1.48
C ASN A 241 3.68 9.69 1.66
N THR A 242 4.90 10.00 2.10
CA THR A 242 6.01 9.02 2.10
C THR A 242 6.25 8.32 3.43
N GLN A 243 5.89 8.95 4.55
CA GLN A 243 6.04 8.34 5.89
C GLN A 243 4.75 7.66 6.33
N LEU A 244 3.59 8.26 6.04
CA LEU A 244 2.31 7.70 6.48
C LEU A 244 1.60 6.88 5.41
N ALA A 245 2.04 6.92 4.15
CA ALA A 245 1.35 6.30 3.01
C ALA A 245 -0.11 6.77 2.92
N ARG A 246 -0.34 8.06 3.16
CA ARG A 246 -1.66 8.72 3.10
C ARG A 246 -1.61 9.92 2.17
N THR A 247 -2.73 10.20 1.52
CA THR A 247 -2.90 11.43 0.73
C THR A 247 -2.83 12.67 1.62
N TRP A 248 -2.41 13.77 1.02
CA TRP A 248 -2.43 15.09 1.62
C TRP A 248 -3.74 15.79 1.26
N LYS A 249 -4.35 16.44 2.26
CA LYS A 249 -5.60 17.20 2.14
C LYS A 249 -5.33 18.69 2.00
#